data_AF-A0A6J5UZS7-F1
#
_entry.id   AF-A0A6J5UZS7-F1
#
_cell.length_a   1.000
_cell.length_b   1.000
_cell.length_c   1.000
_cell.angle_alpha   90.00
_cell.angle_beta   90.00
_cell.angle_gamma   90.00
#
_symmetry.space_group_name_H-M   'P 1'
#
loop_
_entity.id
_entity.type
_entity.pdbx_description
1 polymer ?
#
loop_
_entity_poly.entity_id
_entity_poly.type
_entity_poly.pdbx_seq_one_letter_code
_entity_poly.pdbx_strand_id
1 'polypeptide(L)'
;MHRFIVPKLQLVLQDFQVNPVNQRLDQFNWVMSWASAIPIHLMVDMMGKFFFTKWLQVLYHWLCSNPNFEEVLNWYKGWKELIPEELHANESIRYQLNCGLDMMNRAVEGMEVIQPGLKENISYLRVLEQRQFEAQQKAAAAQANLGGPAHMDGIGNEMSLKDVIEAHAQQHGLLFRPKPGRMHNGHQIYGFGNVSIIVDSLNQKVYAQTEESWSLVSLERLLDMHNSSLTRRR
;
A
#
# COMPACT_ATOMS: atom_id res chain seq x y z
N MET A 1 -4.32 -9.99 36.59
CA MET A 1 -5.01 -10.89 35.64
C MET A 1 -4.77 -10.54 34.17
N HIS A 2 -4.79 -9.25 33.76
CA HIS A 2 -4.61 -8.84 32.35
C HIS A 2 -3.37 -9.44 31.66
N ARG A 3 -2.26 -9.56 32.39
CA ARG A 3 -0.99 -10.13 31.91
C ARG A 3 -1.08 -11.57 31.38
N PHE A 4 -2.10 -12.34 31.79
CA PHE A 4 -2.25 -13.75 31.44
C PHE A 4 -3.41 -14.02 30.47
N ILE A 5 -4.44 -13.17 30.46
CA ILE A 5 -5.62 -13.37 29.60
C ILE A 5 -5.39 -12.80 28.19
N VAL A 6 -4.71 -11.65 28.07
CA VAL A 6 -4.46 -10.98 26.79
C VAL A 6 -3.78 -11.90 25.77
N PRO A 7 -2.68 -12.62 26.08
CA PRO A 7 -2.06 -13.53 25.11
C PRO A 7 -2.99 -14.66 24.65
N LYS A 8 -3.90 -15.14 25.51
CA LYS A 8 -4.86 -16.19 25.14
C LYS A 8 -5.93 -15.64 24.18
N LEU A 9 -6.42 -14.44 24.43
CA LEU A 9 -7.38 -13.78 23.54
C LEU A 9 -6.76 -13.45 22.17
N GLN A 10 -5.47 -13.10 22.14
CA GLN A 10 -4.71 -12.93 20.90
C GLN A 10 -4.68 -14.22 20.08
N LEU A 11 -4.38 -15.36 20.71
CA LEU A 11 -4.40 -16.67 20.03
C LEU A 11 -5.80 -16.98 19.48
N VAL A 12 -6.86 -16.73 20.26
CA VAL A 12 -8.24 -16.92 19.78
C VAL A 12 -8.53 -16.07 18.54
N LEU A 13 -8.16 -14.79 18.53
CA LEU A 13 -8.32 -13.93 17.35
C LEU A 13 -7.38 -14.31 16.20
N GLN A 14 -6.20 -14.86 16.49
CA GLN A 14 -5.26 -15.34 15.48
C GLN A 14 -5.78 -16.59 14.78
N ASP A 15 -6.48 -17.48 15.47
CA ASP A 15 -7.12 -18.65 14.87
C ASP A 15 -8.49 -18.34 14.27
N PHE A 16 -9.07 -17.19 14.65
CA PHE A 16 -10.37 -16.74 14.16
C PHE A 16 -10.40 -16.59 12.63
N GLN A 17 -11.40 -17.19 12.01
CA GLN A 17 -11.63 -17.08 10.56
C GLN A 17 -12.81 -16.15 10.27
N VAL A 18 -12.56 -15.17 9.40
CA VAL A 18 -13.60 -14.31 8.86
C VAL A 18 -14.07 -14.94 7.55
N ASN A 19 -15.33 -15.36 7.50
CA ASN A 19 -15.92 -16.05 6.35
C ASN A 19 -17.31 -15.46 6.04
N PRO A 20 -17.49 -14.81 4.87
CA PRO A 20 -18.77 -14.23 4.49
C PRO A 20 -19.93 -15.22 4.34
N VAL A 21 -19.63 -16.48 4.00
CA VAL A 21 -20.65 -17.50 3.69
C VAL A 21 -21.06 -18.29 4.93
N ASN A 22 -20.11 -18.59 5.81
CA ASN A 22 -20.36 -19.39 7.01
C ASN A 22 -19.61 -18.82 8.22
N GLN A 23 -20.09 -17.69 8.71
CA GLN A 23 -19.46 -17.01 9.83
C GLN A 23 -19.77 -17.70 11.16
N ARG A 24 -18.72 -18.11 11.87
CA ARG A 24 -18.83 -18.55 13.27
C ARG A 24 -18.47 -17.41 14.19
N LEU A 25 -19.34 -17.08 15.16
CA LEU A 25 -19.16 -15.91 16.04
C LEU A 25 -18.67 -16.26 17.44
N ASP A 26 -18.63 -17.54 17.82
CA ASP A 26 -18.28 -18.00 19.19
C ASP A 26 -16.98 -17.36 19.71
N GLN A 27 -15.91 -17.51 18.93
CA GLN A 27 -14.57 -17.02 19.26
C GLN A 27 -14.52 -15.49 19.33
N PHE A 28 -15.21 -14.81 18.41
CA PHE A 28 -15.31 -13.35 18.42
C PHE A 28 -16.05 -12.86 19.67
N ASN A 29 -17.19 -13.47 19.99
CA ASN A 29 -18.00 -13.13 21.16
C ASN A 29 -17.26 -13.40 22.47
N TRP A 30 -16.48 -14.49 22.56
CA TRP A 30 -15.59 -14.72 23.70
C TRP A 30 -14.63 -13.56 23.90
N VAL A 31 -14.02 -13.03 22.84
CA VAL A 31 -13.10 -11.90 22.97
C VAL A 31 -13.83 -10.61 23.33
N MET A 32 -14.99 -10.33 22.71
CA MET A 32 -15.79 -9.14 22.99
C MET A 32 -16.32 -9.10 24.43
N SER A 33 -16.58 -10.26 25.06
CA SER A 33 -16.97 -10.32 26.48
C SER A 33 -15.93 -9.73 27.44
N TRP A 34 -14.67 -9.57 27.01
CA TRP A 34 -13.60 -8.95 27.79
C TRP A 34 -13.36 -7.48 27.43
N ALA A 35 -14.16 -6.89 26.53
CA ALA A 35 -13.94 -5.52 26.03
C ALA A 35 -13.88 -4.47 27.16
N SER A 36 -14.78 -4.56 28.13
CA SER A 36 -14.82 -3.65 29.29
C SER A 36 -13.82 -4.01 30.40
N ALA A 37 -13.32 -5.25 30.39
CA ALA A 37 -12.39 -5.75 31.41
C ALA A 37 -10.91 -5.54 31.04
N ILE A 38 -10.58 -5.24 29.78
CA ILE A 38 -9.21 -5.05 29.30
C ILE A 38 -9.00 -3.57 29.00
N PRO A 39 -7.82 -2.99 29.29
CA PRO A 39 -7.51 -1.63 28.87
C PRO A 39 -7.76 -1.43 27.38
N ILE A 40 -8.54 -0.39 27.03
CA ILE A 40 -9.04 -0.15 25.69
C ILE A 40 -7.95 -0.18 24.61
N HIS A 41 -6.77 0.40 24.90
CA HIS A 41 -5.66 0.43 23.95
C HIS A 41 -5.14 -0.98 23.59
N LEU A 42 -5.17 -1.93 24.53
CA LEU A 42 -4.80 -3.32 24.26
C LEU A 42 -5.87 -4.03 23.44
N MET A 43 -7.15 -3.81 23.75
CA MET A 43 -8.25 -4.38 22.98
C MET A 43 -8.23 -3.88 21.53
N VAL A 44 -8.06 -2.58 21.34
CA VAL A 44 -7.94 -1.94 20.02
C VAL A 44 -6.74 -2.48 19.25
N ASP A 45 -5.56 -2.60 19.88
CA ASP A 45 -4.36 -3.15 19.23
C ASP A 45 -4.57 -4.61 18.79
N MET A 46 -5.18 -5.45 19.64
CA MET A 46 -5.51 -6.84 19.30
C MET A 46 -6.49 -6.92 18.13
N MET A 47 -7.58 -6.14 18.18
CA MET A 47 -8.56 -6.11 17.09
C MET A 47 -7.93 -5.63 15.80
N GLY A 48 -7.12 -4.57 15.85
CA GLY A 48 -6.40 -4.04 14.70
C GLY A 48 -5.54 -5.12 14.04
N LYS A 49 -4.68 -5.79 14.82
CA LYS A 49 -3.69 -6.75 14.31
C LYS A 49 -4.29 -8.07 13.84
N PHE A 50 -5.24 -8.63 14.57
CA PHE A 50 -5.68 -10.01 14.35
C PHE A 50 -7.05 -10.13 13.69
N PHE A 51 -7.95 -9.17 13.89
CA PHE A 51 -9.30 -9.18 13.33
C PHE A 51 -9.41 -8.30 12.09
N PHE A 52 -9.13 -6.99 12.19
CA PHE A 52 -9.33 -6.04 11.09
C PHE A 52 -8.45 -6.32 9.88
N THR A 53 -7.22 -6.79 10.09
CA THR A 53 -6.36 -7.29 9.01
C THR A 53 -7.06 -8.35 8.16
N LYS A 54 -7.62 -9.38 8.79
CA LYS A 54 -8.35 -10.46 8.10
C LYS A 54 -9.67 -9.97 7.52
N TRP A 55 -10.42 -9.19 8.28
CA TRP A 55 -11.73 -8.68 7.89
C TRP A 55 -11.65 -7.80 6.64
N LEU A 56 -10.71 -6.86 6.61
CA LEU A 56 -10.46 -6.03 5.43
C LEU A 56 -9.96 -6.85 4.25
N GLN A 57 -9.08 -7.83 4.48
CA GLN A 57 -8.59 -8.71 3.40
C GLN A 57 -9.72 -9.52 2.78
N VAL A 58 -10.61 -10.10 3.58
CA VAL A 58 -11.78 -10.83 3.07
C VAL A 58 -12.68 -9.91 2.25
N LEU A 59 -12.94 -8.70 2.74
CA LEU A 59 -13.71 -7.69 2.02
C LEU A 59 -13.05 -7.33 0.68
N TYR A 60 -11.74 -7.11 0.66
CA TYR A 60 -10.97 -6.83 -0.56
C TYR A 60 -11.17 -7.91 -1.62
N HIS A 61 -10.91 -9.17 -1.26
CA HIS A 61 -11.02 -10.29 -2.20
C HIS A 61 -12.46 -10.46 -2.72
N TRP A 62 -13.46 -10.24 -1.85
CA TRP A 62 -14.86 -10.30 -2.26
C TRP A 62 -15.20 -9.21 -3.27
N LEU A 63 -14.75 -7.97 -3.02
CA LEU A 63 -14.98 -6.82 -3.90
C LEU A 63 -14.27 -6.95 -5.25
N CYS A 64 -13.06 -7.54 -5.29
CA CYS A 64 -12.31 -7.76 -6.52
C CYS A 64 -12.81 -8.93 -7.38
N SER A 65 -13.74 -9.72 -6.88
CA SER A 65 -14.32 -10.85 -7.61
C SER A 65 -15.55 -10.38 -8.41
N ASN A 66 -16.76 -10.81 -8.04
CA ASN A 66 -18.01 -10.29 -8.60
C ASN A 66 -19.01 -10.12 -7.45
N PRO A 67 -18.91 -9.03 -6.68
CA PRO A 67 -19.65 -8.87 -5.44
C PRO A 67 -21.14 -8.58 -5.69
N ASN A 68 -22.01 -9.22 -4.93
CA ASN A 68 -23.36 -8.70 -4.71
C ASN A 68 -23.27 -7.59 -3.65
N PHE A 69 -23.37 -6.33 -4.05
CA PHE A 69 -23.20 -5.18 -3.14
C PHE A 69 -24.20 -5.16 -1.99
N GLU A 70 -25.39 -5.72 -2.15
CA GLU A 70 -26.37 -5.82 -1.07
C GLU A 70 -25.91 -6.78 0.02
N GLU A 71 -25.38 -7.95 -0.37
CA GLU A 71 -24.82 -8.93 0.55
C GLU A 71 -23.58 -8.36 1.27
N VAL A 72 -22.69 -7.68 0.53
CA VAL A 72 -21.51 -7.02 1.11
C VAL A 72 -21.93 -5.96 2.12
N LEU A 73 -22.94 -5.16 1.80
CA LEU A 73 -23.45 -4.12 2.70
C LEU A 73 -24.07 -4.73 3.97
N ASN A 74 -24.87 -5.78 3.84
CA ASN A 74 -25.47 -6.48 4.98
C ASN A 74 -24.40 -7.14 5.86
N TRP A 75 -23.39 -7.75 5.25
CA TRP A 75 -22.24 -8.31 5.96
C TRP A 75 -21.46 -7.22 6.72
N TYR A 76 -21.19 -6.08 6.09
CA TYR A 76 -20.53 -4.94 6.74
C TYR A 76 -21.35 -4.43 7.95
N LYS A 77 -22.67 -4.24 7.77
CA LYS A 77 -23.57 -3.78 8.84
C LYS A 77 -23.60 -4.76 10.01
N GLY A 78 -23.74 -6.04 9.73
CA GLY A 78 -23.74 -7.08 10.76
C GLY A 78 -22.47 -7.07 11.59
N TRP A 79 -21.29 -6.94 10.96
CA TRP A 79 -20.03 -6.79 11.68
C TRP A 79 -19.94 -5.52 12.51
N LYS A 80 -20.42 -4.39 11.96
CA LYS A 80 -20.42 -3.10 12.67
C LYS A 80 -21.28 -3.15 13.93
N GLU A 81 -22.42 -3.83 13.89
CA GLU A 81 -23.35 -4.00 15.01
C GLU A 81 -22.79 -4.90 16.12
N LEU A 82 -21.90 -5.84 15.79
CA LEU A 82 -21.26 -6.73 16.77
C LEU A 82 -20.15 -6.06 17.60
N ILE A 83 -19.68 -4.88 17.20
CA ILE A 83 -18.63 -4.15 17.91
C ILE A 83 -19.27 -3.34 19.06
N PRO A 84 -18.83 -3.51 20.32
CA PRO A 84 -19.30 -2.73 21.46
C PRO A 84 -19.15 -1.21 21.28
N GLU A 85 -20.08 -0.42 21.84
CA GLU A 85 -20.08 1.05 21.74
C GLU A 85 -18.79 1.69 22.26
N GLU A 86 -18.21 1.12 23.32
CA GLU A 86 -16.93 1.56 23.90
C GLU A 86 -15.79 1.56 22.87
N LEU A 87 -15.81 0.59 21.95
CA LEU A 87 -14.82 0.47 20.88
C LEU A 87 -15.17 1.34 19.67
N HIS A 88 -16.46 1.57 19.39
CA HIS A 88 -16.89 2.54 18.37
C HIS A 88 -16.45 3.97 18.68
N ALA A 89 -16.36 4.34 19.96
CA ALA A 89 -15.84 5.65 20.36
C ALA A 89 -14.36 5.84 19.98
N ASN A 90 -13.60 4.75 19.86
CA ASN A 90 -12.17 4.80 19.56
C ASN A 90 -11.90 5.19 18.09
N GLU A 91 -10.98 6.13 17.88
CA GLU A 91 -10.60 6.62 16.56
C GLU A 91 -10.00 5.55 15.65
N SER A 92 -9.16 4.65 16.19
CA SER A 92 -8.52 3.60 15.41
C SER A 92 -9.53 2.58 14.89
N ILE A 93 -10.53 2.21 15.69
CA ILE A 93 -11.61 1.31 15.27
C ILE A 93 -12.46 1.96 14.17
N ARG A 94 -12.83 3.25 14.34
CA ARG A 94 -13.55 4.01 13.31
C ARG A 94 -12.77 4.11 12.01
N TYR A 95 -11.45 4.32 12.10
CA TYR A 95 -10.58 4.36 10.93
C TYR A 95 -10.61 3.04 10.15
N GLN A 96 -10.53 1.89 10.83
CA GLN A 96 -10.57 0.58 10.17
C GLN A 96 -11.91 0.32 9.47
N LEU A 97 -13.03 0.67 10.11
CA LEU A 97 -14.37 0.58 9.51
C LEU A 97 -14.51 1.48 8.28
N ASN A 98 -14.01 2.73 8.37
CA ASN A 98 -13.99 3.65 7.24
C ASN A 98 -13.12 3.18 6.08
N CYS A 99 -12.04 2.44 6.35
CA CYS A 99 -11.25 1.81 5.29
C CYS A 99 -12.08 0.78 4.51
N GLY A 100 -12.87 -0.04 5.20
CA GLY A 100 -13.81 -0.96 4.53
C GLY A 100 -14.87 -0.24 3.70
N LEU A 101 -15.44 0.86 4.22
CA LEU A 101 -16.40 1.69 3.48
C LEU A 101 -15.79 2.33 2.23
N ASP A 102 -14.58 2.90 2.32
CA ASP A 102 -13.86 3.46 1.16
C ASP A 102 -13.63 2.40 0.08
N MET A 103 -13.28 1.17 0.46
CA MET A 103 -13.14 0.06 -0.48
C MET A 103 -14.45 -0.28 -1.18
N MET A 104 -15.55 -0.36 -0.43
CA MET A 104 -16.89 -0.63 -0.99
C MET A 104 -17.32 0.48 -1.96
N ASN A 105 -17.14 1.75 -1.59
CA ASN A 105 -17.51 2.88 -2.45
C ASN A 105 -16.72 2.87 -3.77
N ARG A 106 -15.40 2.63 -3.72
CA ARG A 106 -14.57 2.48 -4.92
C ARG A 106 -15.05 1.37 -5.83
N ALA A 107 -15.38 0.21 -5.26
CA ALA A 107 -15.89 -0.93 -6.01
C ALA A 107 -17.23 -0.61 -6.70
N VAL A 108 -18.14 0.09 -6.01
CA VAL A 108 -19.42 0.55 -6.58
C VAL A 108 -19.19 1.56 -7.71
N GLU A 109 -18.21 2.44 -7.56
CA GLU A 109 -17.82 3.45 -8.57
C GLU A 109 -17.00 2.85 -9.73
N GLY A 110 -16.76 1.53 -9.73
CA GLY A 110 -15.97 0.84 -10.77
C GLY A 110 -14.48 1.17 -10.74
N MET A 111 -13.99 1.77 -9.66
CA MET A 111 -12.58 2.09 -9.47
C MET A 111 -11.81 0.91 -8.88
N GLU A 112 -10.49 0.89 -9.12
CA GLU A 112 -9.61 -0.12 -8.53
C GLU A 112 -9.63 -0.03 -6.99
N VAL A 113 -9.97 -1.14 -6.35
CA VAL A 113 -9.96 -1.25 -4.89
C VAL A 113 -8.51 -1.35 -4.42
N ILE A 114 -8.13 -0.55 -3.44
CA ILE A 114 -6.77 -0.55 -2.87
C ILE A 114 -6.68 -1.65 -1.82
N GLN A 115 -5.62 -2.46 -1.88
CA GLN A 115 -5.41 -3.53 -0.91
C GLN A 115 -5.22 -2.97 0.52
N PRO A 116 -5.89 -3.56 1.54
CA PRO A 116 -5.71 -3.21 2.95
C PRO A 116 -4.26 -3.42 3.41
N GLY A 117 -3.70 -2.46 4.17
CA GLY A 117 -2.31 -2.47 4.62
C GLY A 117 -1.32 -1.81 3.64
N LEU A 118 -1.73 -1.53 2.40
CA LEU A 118 -0.89 -0.82 1.43
C LEU A 118 -0.75 0.68 1.77
N LYS A 119 -1.79 1.32 2.33
CA LYS A 119 -1.79 2.76 2.67
C LYS A 119 -0.77 3.14 3.77
N GLU A 120 -0.58 2.26 4.77
CA GLU A 120 0.39 2.46 5.86
C GLU A 120 1.83 2.28 5.35
N ASN A 121 2.05 1.27 4.50
CA ASN A 121 3.32 1.06 3.81
C ASN A 121 3.67 2.21 2.86
N ILE A 122 2.71 2.76 2.10
CA ILE A 122 2.95 3.92 1.21
C ILE A 122 3.40 5.14 2.02
N SER A 123 2.80 5.37 3.19
CA SER A 123 3.14 6.52 4.05
C SER A 123 4.53 6.37 4.66
N TYR A 124 4.83 5.19 5.20
CA TYR A 124 6.14 4.87 5.77
C TYR A 124 7.25 4.85 4.71
N LEU A 125 7.00 4.23 3.55
CA LEU A 125 7.94 4.19 2.42
C LEU A 125 8.14 5.58 1.80
N ARG A 126 7.10 6.42 1.69
CA ARG A 126 7.27 7.80 1.23
C ARG A 126 8.16 8.59 2.17
N VAL A 127 8.02 8.42 3.48
CA VAL A 127 8.91 9.03 4.48
C VAL A 127 10.33 8.47 4.39
N LEU A 128 10.49 7.17 4.15
CA LEU A 128 11.80 6.53 3.98
C LEU A 128 12.50 6.99 2.69
N GLU A 129 11.79 7.01 1.57
CA GLU A 129 12.26 7.50 0.27
C GLU A 129 12.61 8.98 0.34
N GLN A 130 11.80 9.79 1.02
CA GLN A 130 12.09 11.22 1.20
C GLN A 130 13.35 11.42 2.05
N ARG A 131 13.54 10.66 3.12
CA ARG A 131 14.79 10.69 3.91
C ARG A 131 16.01 10.21 3.13
N GLN A 132 15.88 9.16 2.31
CA GLN A 132 16.96 8.68 1.45
C GLN A 132 17.34 9.73 0.40
N PHE A 133 16.34 10.38 -0.22
CA PHE A 133 16.56 11.42 -1.22
C PHE A 133 17.23 12.66 -0.61
N GLU A 134 16.80 13.09 0.57
CA GLU A 134 17.44 14.18 1.33
C GLU A 134 18.89 13.83 1.74
N ALA A 135 19.14 12.57 2.13
CA ALA A 135 20.49 12.09 2.46
C ALA A 135 21.40 12.04 1.22
N GLN A 136 20.90 11.58 0.07
CA GLN A 136 21.63 11.56 -1.19
C GLN A 136 21.93 12.98 -1.71
N GLN A 137 20.98 13.92 -1.60
CA GLN A 137 21.24 15.32 -1.96
C GLN A 137 22.31 15.96 -1.08
N LYS A 138 22.28 15.69 0.25
CA LYS A 138 23.34 16.16 1.16
C LYS A 138 24.69 15.53 0.86
N ALA A 139 24.74 14.24 0.50
CA ALA A 139 25.97 13.56 0.13
C ALA A 139 26.54 14.08 -1.20
N ALA A 140 25.70 14.31 -2.20
CA ALA A 140 26.11 14.89 -3.48
C ALA A 140 26.61 16.35 -3.34
N ALA A 141 25.96 17.15 -2.49
CA ALA A 141 26.42 18.50 -2.17
C ALA A 141 27.76 18.51 -1.40
N ALA A 142 28.01 17.52 -0.55
CA ALA A 142 29.28 17.36 0.15
C ALA A 142 30.41 16.88 -0.79
N GLN A 143 30.11 15.99 -1.73
CA GLN A 143 31.06 15.51 -2.75
C GLN A 143 31.40 16.59 -3.78
N ALA A 144 30.47 17.49 -4.10
CA ALA A 144 30.74 18.63 -4.99
C ALA A 144 31.79 19.62 -4.42
N ASN A 145 32.04 19.60 -3.11
CA ASN A 145 33.05 20.44 -2.44
C ASN A 145 34.43 19.77 -2.26
N LEU A 146 34.56 18.47 -2.55
CA LEU A 146 35.81 17.71 -2.37
C LEU A 146 36.05 16.85 -3.62
N GLY A 147 36.75 17.41 -4.61
CA GLY A 147 37.13 16.70 -5.82
C GLY A 147 38.10 15.55 -5.54
N GLY A 148 37.68 14.31 -5.83
CA GLY A 148 38.54 13.12 -5.88
C GLY A 148 37.76 11.84 -6.22
N PRO A 149 38.25 10.95 -7.11
CA PRO A 149 37.49 9.79 -7.62
C PRO A 149 37.76 8.48 -6.84
N ALA A 150 36.95 7.45 -7.17
CA ALA A 150 36.94 6.05 -6.69
C ALA A 150 36.20 5.84 -5.34
N HIS A 151 35.45 4.76 -5.11
CA HIS A 151 35.52 3.40 -5.60
C HIS A 151 34.13 2.75 -5.48
N MET A 152 33.73 1.93 -6.46
CA MET A 152 32.59 1.03 -6.36
C MET A 152 32.90 -0.01 -5.29
N ASP A 153 32.04 -0.19 -4.29
CA ASP A 153 31.99 -1.44 -3.55
C ASP A 153 30.55 -1.90 -3.43
N GLY A 154 30.31 -3.02 -4.10
CA GLY A 154 29.05 -3.73 -4.09
C GLY A 154 28.78 -4.30 -2.72
N ILE A 155 27.60 -4.00 -2.21
CA ILE A 155 26.96 -4.78 -1.16
C ILE A 155 25.62 -5.21 -1.76
N GLY A 156 25.44 -6.53 -1.87
CA GLY A 156 24.27 -7.17 -2.45
C GLY A 156 23.00 -6.57 -1.91
N ASN A 157 22.32 -5.80 -2.77
CA ASN A 157 21.02 -5.25 -2.51
C ASN A 157 20.07 -6.04 -3.41
N GLU A 158 19.00 -6.58 -2.83
CA GLU A 158 17.86 -7.09 -3.60
C GLU A 158 17.53 -6.03 -4.67
N MET A 159 17.65 -6.38 -5.96
CA MET A 159 17.46 -5.42 -7.06
C MET A 159 16.05 -4.87 -6.97
N SER A 160 15.92 -3.58 -6.64
CA SER A 160 14.61 -2.93 -6.62
C SER A 160 14.12 -2.73 -8.06
N LEU A 161 12.80 -2.64 -8.26
CA LEU A 161 12.24 -2.35 -9.60
C LEU A 161 12.85 -1.09 -10.23
N LYS A 162 13.21 -0.10 -9.40
CA LYS A 162 13.89 1.13 -9.86
C LYS A 162 15.28 0.82 -10.40
N ASP A 163 16.04 -0.06 -9.75
CA ASP A 163 17.37 -0.49 -10.22
C ASP A 163 17.27 -1.26 -11.54
N VAL A 164 16.23 -2.09 -11.71
CA VAL A 164 15.97 -2.81 -12.97
C VAL A 164 15.62 -1.82 -14.10
N ILE A 165 14.75 -0.85 -13.85
CA ILE A 165 14.41 0.20 -14.82
C ILE A 165 15.64 1.03 -15.17
N GLU A 166 16.46 1.38 -14.18
CA GLU A 166 17.68 2.15 -14.39
C GLU A 166 18.70 1.38 -15.23
N ALA A 167 18.97 0.12 -14.88
CA ALA A 167 19.86 -0.75 -15.65
C ALA A 167 19.36 -0.92 -17.10
N HIS A 168 18.06 -1.10 -17.28
CA HIS A 168 17.44 -1.19 -18.60
C HIS A 168 17.56 0.13 -19.39
N ALA A 169 17.36 1.28 -18.74
CA ALA A 169 17.57 2.59 -19.37
C ALA A 169 19.04 2.74 -19.83
N GLN A 170 19.99 2.43 -18.96
CA GLN A 170 21.42 2.51 -19.24
C GLN A 170 21.86 1.59 -20.38
N GLN A 171 21.35 0.35 -20.43
CA GLN A 171 21.60 -0.59 -21.52
C GLN A 171 21.22 -0.04 -22.89
N HIS A 172 20.20 0.81 -22.96
CA HIS A 172 19.71 1.44 -24.19
C HIS A 172 20.17 2.90 -24.37
N GLY A 173 21.14 3.36 -23.57
CA GLY A 173 21.69 4.72 -23.67
C GLY A 173 20.74 5.82 -23.19
N LEU A 174 19.76 5.47 -22.35
CA LEU A 174 18.75 6.39 -21.81
C LEU A 174 19.06 6.75 -20.35
N LEU A 175 18.49 7.87 -19.92
CA LEU A 175 18.55 8.31 -18.53
C LEU A 175 17.24 7.98 -17.81
N PHE A 176 17.36 7.41 -16.62
CA PHE A 176 16.28 7.28 -15.64
C PHE A 176 16.51 8.27 -14.50
N ARG A 177 15.70 9.33 -14.40
CA ARG A 177 15.88 10.37 -13.36
C ARG A 177 14.55 10.92 -12.86
N PRO A 178 14.42 11.25 -11.56
CA PRO A 178 13.23 11.93 -11.06
C PRO A 178 13.07 13.31 -11.73
N LYS A 179 11.83 13.74 -11.94
CA LYS A 179 11.48 15.11 -12.35
C LYS A 179 11.10 15.91 -11.09
N PRO A 180 12.01 16.72 -10.51
CA PRO A 180 11.75 17.40 -9.25
C PRO A 180 10.50 18.29 -9.34
N GLY A 181 9.68 18.27 -8.29
CA GLY A 181 8.43 19.06 -8.23
C GLY A 181 7.30 18.55 -9.13
N ARG A 182 7.46 17.39 -9.78
CA ARG A 182 6.40 16.74 -10.58
C ARG A 182 5.91 15.48 -9.87
N MET A 183 4.64 15.51 -9.46
CA MET A 183 3.96 14.39 -8.82
C MET A 183 2.61 14.13 -9.49
N HIS A 184 2.15 12.89 -9.46
CA HIS A 184 0.79 12.52 -9.88
C HIS A 184 0.21 11.55 -8.86
N ASN A 185 -0.97 11.88 -8.32
CA ASN A 185 -1.64 11.10 -7.26
C ASN A 185 -0.72 10.77 -6.06
N GLY A 186 0.22 11.67 -5.74
CA GLY A 186 1.19 11.47 -4.66
C GLY A 186 2.36 10.54 -5.01
N HIS A 187 2.49 10.10 -6.25
CA HIS A 187 3.66 9.38 -6.77
C HIS A 187 4.64 10.33 -7.47
N GLN A 188 5.93 10.11 -7.26
CA GLN A 188 7.00 10.82 -7.96
C GLN A 188 7.00 10.45 -9.45
N ILE A 189 7.07 11.47 -10.31
CA ILE A 189 7.24 11.26 -11.75
C ILE A 189 8.74 11.15 -12.07
N TYR A 190 9.12 10.10 -12.78
CA TYR A 190 10.45 9.89 -13.33
C TYR A 190 10.45 10.11 -14.84
N GLY A 191 11.58 10.48 -15.41
CA GLY A 191 11.82 10.43 -16.84
C GLY A 191 12.56 9.14 -17.19
N PHE A 192 12.03 8.37 -18.15
CA PHE A 192 12.72 7.31 -18.86
C PHE A 192 12.98 7.82 -20.28
N GLY A 193 14.17 8.39 -20.50
CA GLY A 193 14.43 9.21 -21.68
C GLY A 193 13.40 10.34 -21.83
N ASN A 194 12.60 10.30 -22.89
CA ASN A 194 11.55 11.28 -23.17
C ASN A 194 10.17 10.92 -22.57
N VAL A 195 10.02 9.73 -22.00
CA VAL A 195 8.74 9.25 -21.46
C VAL A 195 8.66 9.61 -19.98
N SER A 196 7.54 10.19 -19.54
CA SER A 196 7.25 10.35 -18.11
C SER A 196 6.67 9.04 -17.57
N ILE A 197 7.23 8.53 -16.48
CA ILE A 197 6.79 7.28 -15.85
C ILE A 197 6.56 7.44 -14.35
N ILE A 198 5.69 6.60 -13.81
CA ILE A 198 5.47 6.38 -12.37
C ILE A 198 5.87 4.95 -12.08
N VAL A 199 6.68 4.76 -11.04
CA VAL A 199 7.11 3.44 -10.58
C VAL A 199 6.33 3.09 -9.32
N ASP A 200 5.53 2.03 -9.42
CA ASP A 200 4.87 1.42 -8.28
C ASP A 200 5.73 0.25 -7.78
N SER A 201 6.65 0.57 -6.87
CA SER A 201 7.55 -0.40 -6.26
C SER A 201 6.82 -1.48 -5.46
N LEU A 202 5.56 -1.26 -5.06
CA LEU A 202 4.80 -2.20 -4.24
C LEU A 202 4.19 -3.30 -5.11
N ASN A 203 3.52 -2.91 -6.20
CA ASN A 203 2.91 -3.86 -7.12
C ASN A 203 3.86 -4.36 -8.20
N GLN A 204 5.13 -3.92 -8.16
CA GLN A 204 6.12 -4.16 -9.20
C GLN A 204 5.62 -3.74 -10.60
N LYS A 205 4.95 -2.59 -10.68
CA LYS A 205 4.29 -2.07 -11.88
C LYS A 205 4.92 -0.74 -12.32
N VAL A 206 4.90 -0.49 -13.63
CA VAL A 206 5.37 0.79 -14.21
C VAL A 206 4.27 1.38 -15.06
N TYR A 207 3.96 2.66 -14.83
CA TYR A 207 2.95 3.38 -15.59
C TYR A 207 3.62 4.46 -16.43
N ALA A 208 3.25 4.59 -17.71
CA ALA A 208 3.73 5.65 -18.58
C ALA A 208 2.63 6.65 -18.88
N GLN A 209 3.03 7.92 -18.98
CA GLN A 209 2.16 9.00 -19.42
C GLN A 209 1.93 8.90 -20.93
N THR A 210 0.66 8.73 -21.31
CA THR A 210 0.17 8.85 -22.69
C THR A 210 -0.58 10.18 -22.87
N GLU A 211 -1.11 10.46 -24.06
CA GLU A 211 -1.85 11.70 -24.35
C GLU A 211 -3.12 11.85 -23.51
N GLU A 212 -3.80 10.73 -23.21
CA GLU A 212 -5.10 10.75 -22.55
C GLU A 212 -5.04 10.30 -21.08
N SER A 213 -4.05 9.49 -20.69
CA SER A 213 -3.96 8.95 -19.32
C SER A 213 -2.62 8.32 -18.95
N TRP A 214 -2.47 7.88 -17.70
CA TRP A 214 -1.40 6.99 -17.26
C TRP A 214 -1.79 5.53 -17.50
N SER A 215 -0.97 4.78 -18.23
CA SER A 215 -1.25 3.37 -18.57
C SER A 215 -0.14 2.46 -18.08
N LEU A 216 -0.50 1.25 -17.64
CA LEU A 216 0.44 0.22 -17.23
C LEU A 216 1.24 -0.27 -18.44
N VAL A 217 2.57 -0.32 -18.32
CA VAL A 217 3.48 -0.67 -19.42
C VAL A 217 4.62 -1.57 -18.96
N SER A 218 5.13 -2.39 -19.88
CA SER A 218 6.38 -3.14 -19.72
C SER A 218 7.60 -2.28 -20.03
N LEU A 219 8.79 -2.74 -19.63
CA LEU A 219 10.06 -2.09 -19.96
C LEU A 219 10.30 -1.99 -21.47
N GLU A 220 9.99 -3.05 -22.21
CA GLU A 220 10.06 -3.06 -23.68
C GLU A 220 9.16 -1.99 -24.29
N ARG A 221 7.94 -1.84 -23.76
CA ARG A 221 7.00 -0.83 -24.25
C ARG A 221 7.48 0.60 -23.97
N LEU A 222 8.22 0.83 -22.88
CA LEU A 222 8.81 2.14 -22.59
C LEU A 222 9.85 2.54 -23.64
N LEU A 223 10.65 1.59 -24.13
CA LEU A 223 11.60 1.84 -25.22
C LEU A 223 10.86 2.21 -26.52
N ASP A 224 9.81 1.47 -26.87
CA ASP A 224 8.99 1.79 -28.06
C ASP A 224 8.39 3.20 -27.97
N MET A 225 7.88 3.56 -26.79
CA MET A 225 7.31 4.89 -26.53
C MET A 225 8.38 5.98 -26.62
N HIS A 226 9.58 5.72 -26.12
CA HIS A 226 10.70 6.64 -26.27
C HIS A 226 11.06 6.85 -27.75
N ASN A 227 11.22 5.78 -28.52
CA ASN A 227 11.56 5.85 -29.95
C ASN A 227 10.47 6.56 -30.76
N SER A 228 9.20 6.30 -30.46
CA SER A 228 8.05 6.97 -31.08
C SER A 228 7.98 8.47 -30.74
N SER A 229 8.45 8.87 -29.56
CA SER A 229 8.51 10.29 -29.18
C SER A 229 9.55 11.08 -29.99
N LEU A 230 10.58 10.39 -30.51
CA LEU A 230 11.63 10.99 -31.33
C LEU A 230 11.17 11.20 -32.78
N THR A 231 10.36 10.29 -33.32
CA THR A 231 9.83 10.40 -34.69
C THR A 231 8.76 11.48 -34.83
N ARG A 232 7.97 11.75 -33.78
CA ARG A 232 7.00 12.86 -33.76
C ARG A 232 7.61 14.26 -33.64
N ARG A 233 8.90 14.36 -33.30
CA ARG A 233 9.63 15.64 -33.12
C ARG A 233 10.45 16.04 -34.36
N ARG A 234 10.45 15.23 -35.42
CA ARG A 234 11.01 15.57 -36.74
C ARG A 234 9.90 16.01 -37.68
#